data_AF-A0A520A9T4-F1
#
_entry.id   AF-A0A520A9T4-F1
#
_cell.length_a   1.000
_cell.length_b   1.000
_cell.length_c   1.000
_cell.angle_alpha   90.00
_cell.angle_beta   90.00
_cell.angle_gamma   90.00
#
_symmetry.space_group_name_H-M   'P 1'
#
loop_
_entity.id
_entity.type
_entity.pdbx_description
1 polymer ?
#
loop_
_entity_poly.entity_id
_entity_poly.type
_entity_poly.pdbx_seq_one_letter_code
_entity_poly.pdbx_strand_id
1 'polypeptide(L)'
;MLRKKVQDAGFSVGALVANMDFDNVKVDGNGQAVIDGNVYRFSNVKNKTLNGTIKVTVIDKNFLSSSAFKQKATQVNSDAYATGTGMINGKKTRIYHLSV
;
A
#
# COMPACT_ATOMS: atom_id res chain seq x y z
N MET A 1 5.10 -1.95 17.02
CA MET A 1 6.14 -0.91 16.86
C MET A 1 5.58 0.24 16.02
N LEU A 2 6.02 1.48 16.28
CA LEU A 2 5.41 2.80 15.97
C LEU A 2 3.90 2.94 16.26
N ARG A 3 3.00 2.40 15.43
CA ARG A 3 1.53 2.50 15.64
C ARG A 3 1.11 2.17 17.06
N LYS A 4 1.57 1.03 17.61
CA LYS A 4 1.23 0.61 18.97
C LYS A 4 1.63 1.67 20.01
N LYS A 5 2.81 2.29 19.85
CA LYS A 5 3.26 3.38 20.73
C LYS A 5 2.38 4.63 20.62
N VAL A 6 1.92 4.96 19.41
CA VAL A 6 1.01 6.09 19.15
C VAL A 6 -0.38 5.83 19.75
N GLN A 7 -0.89 4.60 19.61
CA GLN A 7 -2.16 4.17 20.17
C GLN A 7 -2.15 4.09 21.69
N ASP A 8 -1.07 3.54 22.27
CA ASP A 8 -0.89 3.47 23.72
C ASP A 8 -0.78 4.88 24.34
N ALA A 9 -0.38 5.90 23.55
CA ALA A 9 -0.35 7.31 23.94
C ALA A 9 -1.69 8.05 23.74
N GLY A 10 -2.77 7.36 23.33
CA GLY A 10 -4.09 7.95 23.12
C GLY A 10 -4.29 8.60 21.75
N PHE A 11 -3.34 8.47 20.82
CA PHE A 11 -3.42 9.04 19.48
C PHE A 11 -3.76 7.99 18.42
N SER A 12 -4.37 8.41 17.31
CA SER A 12 -4.64 7.56 16.15
C SER A 12 -3.70 7.88 14.99
N VAL A 13 -3.34 6.88 14.18
CA VAL A 13 -2.60 7.10 12.93
C VAL A 13 -3.60 7.57 11.89
N GLY A 14 -3.52 8.85 11.48
CA GLY A 14 -4.36 9.41 10.44
C GLY A 14 -3.99 8.91 9.05
N ALA A 15 -2.70 9.05 8.69
CA ALA A 15 -2.12 8.52 7.46
C ALA A 15 -0.60 8.33 7.64
N LEU A 16 -0.03 7.34 6.95
CA LEU A 16 1.41 7.22 6.77
C LEU A 16 1.76 7.64 5.35
N VAL A 17 2.51 8.73 5.23
CA VAL A 17 2.97 9.30 3.96
C VAL A 17 4.49 9.23 3.91
N ALA A 18 5.05 8.79 2.79
CA ALA A 18 6.48 8.72 2.56
C ALA A 18 6.82 9.27 1.18
N ASN A 19 8.02 9.84 1.02
CA ASN A 19 8.60 10.07 -0.29
C ASN A 19 9.46 8.84 -0.61
N MET A 20 9.19 8.19 -1.73
CA MET A 20 9.96 7.02 -2.18
C MET A 20 10.61 7.31 -3.52
N ASP A 21 11.87 6.94 -3.65
CA ASP A 21 12.62 7.05 -4.90
C ASP A 21 12.38 5.80 -5.73
N PHE A 22 11.90 6.00 -6.96
CA PHE A 22 11.69 4.94 -7.93
C PHE A 22 12.73 5.05 -9.04
N ASP A 23 13.42 3.97 -9.34
CA ASP A 23 14.29 3.86 -10.52
C ASP A 23 13.67 2.89 -11.52
N ASN A 24 12.98 3.44 -12.52
CA ASN A 24 12.37 2.69 -13.62
C ASN A 24 11.50 1.49 -13.17
N VAL A 25 10.74 1.65 -12.09
CA VAL A 25 9.88 0.61 -11.52
C VAL A 25 8.64 0.42 -12.38
N LYS A 26 8.49 -0.76 -12.96
CA LYS A 26 7.33 -1.11 -13.80
C LYS A 26 6.14 -1.52 -12.94
N VAL A 27 5.01 -0.84 -13.14
CA VAL A 27 3.72 -1.16 -12.54
C VAL A 27 2.84 -1.86 -13.58
N ASP A 28 2.39 -3.07 -13.25
CA ASP A 28 1.57 -3.91 -14.14
C ASP A 28 0.11 -3.43 -14.26
N GLY A 29 -0.71 -4.15 -15.04
CA GLY A 29 -2.12 -3.84 -15.24
C GLY A 29 -3.00 -4.02 -13.99
N ASN A 30 -2.50 -4.77 -13.00
CA ASN A 30 -3.13 -4.93 -11.69
C ASN A 30 -2.63 -3.89 -10.68
N GLY A 31 -1.78 -2.95 -11.12
CA GLY A 31 -1.18 -1.94 -10.26
C GLY A 31 -0.05 -2.48 -9.39
N GLN A 32 0.51 -3.66 -9.68
CA GLN A 32 1.55 -4.26 -8.87
C GLN A 32 2.95 -3.89 -9.35
N ALA A 33 3.87 -3.77 -8.40
CA ALA A 33 5.30 -3.73 -8.66
C ALA A 33 6.04 -4.57 -7.62
N VAL A 34 7.16 -5.16 -8.02
CA VAL A 34 8.09 -5.83 -7.10
C VAL A 34 9.30 -4.93 -6.92
N ILE A 35 9.58 -4.52 -5.69
CA ILE A 35 10.69 -3.63 -5.33
C ILE A 35 11.42 -4.27 -4.15
N ASP A 36 12.72 -4.54 -4.29
CA ASP A 36 13.55 -5.20 -3.27
C ASP A 36 12.94 -6.49 -2.70
N GLY A 37 12.30 -7.30 -3.56
CA GLY A 37 11.63 -8.54 -3.19
C GLY A 37 10.28 -8.37 -2.48
N ASN A 38 9.84 -7.14 -2.20
CA ASN A 38 8.52 -6.83 -1.66
C ASN A 38 7.51 -6.56 -2.79
N VAL A 39 6.27 -6.99 -2.57
CA VAL A 39 5.18 -6.76 -3.52
C VAL A 39 4.37 -5.56 -3.07
N TYR A 40 4.30 -4.55 -3.95
CA TYR A 40 3.51 -3.35 -3.76
C TYR A 40 2.33 -3.37 -4.72
N ARG A 41 1.21 -2.80 -4.28
CA ARG A 41 0.05 -2.55 -5.14
C ARG A 41 -0.42 -1.11 -5.01
N PHE A 42 -0.38 -0.40 -6.13
CA PHE A 42 -0.85 0.97 -6.24
C PHE A 42 -2.35 0.99 -6.56
N SER A 43 -3.13 1.70 -5.75
CA SER A 43 -4.58 1.79 -5.95
C SER A 43 -4.98 2.61 -7.17
N ASN A 44 -4.12 3.53 -7.61
CA ASN A 44 -4.42 4.53 -8.62
C ASN A 44 -3.34 4.63 -9.73
N VAL A 45 -2.43 3.65 -9.81
CA VAL A 45 -1.41 3.58 -10.87
C VAL A 45 -1.43 2.17 -11.47
N LYS A 46 -1.51 2.08 -12.80
CA LYS A 46 -1.52 0.84 -13.58
C LYS A 46 -0.81 1.06 -14.92
N ASN A 47 -0.17 0.04 -15.46
CA ASN A 47 0.49 0.06 -16.79
C ASN A 47 1.42 1.28 -16.99
N LYS A 48 2.23 1.59 -15.97
CA LYS A 48 3.10 2.78 -15.98
C LYS A 48 4.45 2.44 -15.36
N THR A 49 5.50 3.08 -15.86
CA THR A 49 6.81 3.08 -15.20
C THR A 49 6.91 4.28 -14.27
N LEU A 50 7.24 4.04 -13.01
CA LEU A 50 7.52 5.07 -12.02
C LEU A 50 9.02 5.38 -12.02
N ASN A 51 9.36 6.67 -12.00
CA ASN A 51 10.73 7.15 -11.94
C ASN A 51 10.79 8.45 -11.12
N GLY A 52 11.84 8.61 -10.32
CA GLY A 52 12.07 9.75 -9.44
C GLY A 52 11.41 9.62 -8.06
N THR A 53 11.51 10.70 -7.27
CA THR A 53 10.90 10.79 -5.94
C THR A 53 9.41 11.02 -6.05
N ILE A 54 8.61 10.08 -5.55
CA ILE A 54 7.15 10.16 -5.57
C ILE A 54 6.62 10.06 -4.14
N LYS A 55 5.74 10.99 -3.78
CA LYS A 55 4.99 10.94 -2.53
C LYS A 55 3.96 9.81 -2.61
N VAL A 56 4.00 8.90 -1.66
CA VAL A 56 3.05 7.80 -1.52
C VAL A 56 2.38 7.83 -0.17
N THR A 57 1.14 7.36 -0.13
CA THR A 57 0.38 7.13 1.11
C THR A 57 0.16 5.63 1.28
N VAL A 58 0.51 5.09 2.45
CA VAL A 58 0.19 3.70 2.81
C VAL A 58 -1.28 3.62 3.20
N ILE A 59 -2.04 2.81 2.47
CA ILE A 59 -3.49 2.68 2.63
C ILE A 59 -3.91 1.33 3.25
N ASP A 60 -2.98 0.59 3.84
CA ASP A 60 -3.30 -0.64 4.56
C ASP A 60 -4.12 -0.36 5.85
N LYS A 61 -4.94 -1.35 6.28
CA LYS A 61 -5.84 -1.28 7.45
C LYS A 61 -5.23 -0.67 8.71
N ASN A 62 -3.92 -0.87 8.91
CA ASN A 62 -3.25 -0.43 10.11
C ASN A 62 -2.69 1.00 10.05
N PHE A 63 -2.77 1.67 8.91
CA PHE A 63 -2.24 3.01 8.69
C PHE A 63 -3.33 4.04 8.34
N LEU A 64 -4.58 3.60 8.37
CA LEU A 64 -5.78 4.42 8.20
C LEU A 64 -6.68 4.27 9.43
N SER A 65 -7.58 5.24 9.61
CA SER A 65 -8.73 5.04 10.49
C SER A 65 -9.64 3.92 9.96
N SER A 66 -10.41 3.29 10.85
CA SER A 66 -11.35 2.23 10.47
C SER A 66 -12.38 2.69 9.43
N SER A 67 -12.82 3.95 9.50
CA SER A 67 -13.74 4.54 8.52
C SER A 67 -13.06 4.78 7.17
N ALA A 68 -11.87 5.36 7.17
CA ALA A 68 -11.11 5.60 5.93
C ALA A 68 -10.73 4.29 5.23
N PHE A 69 -10.34 3.25 5.99
CA PHE A 69 -10.05 1.93 5.43
C PHE A 69 -11.29 1.31 4.77
N LYS A 70 -12.46 1.38 5.40
CA LYS A 70 -13.72 0.89 4.82
C LYS A 70 -14.09 1.65 3.53
N GLN A 71 -13.92 2.97 3.51
CA GLN A 71 -14.15 3.77 2.30
C GLN A 71 -13.16 3.42 1.19
N LYS A 72 -11.90 3.17 1.51
CA LYS A 72 -10.91 2.74 0.52
C LYS A 72 -11.17 1.33 0.01
N ALA A 73 -11.70 0.44 0.84
CA ALA A 73 -12.05 -0.92 0.43
C ALA A 73 -13.14 -0.97 -0.65
N THR A 74 -13.97 0.06 -0.80
CA THR A 74 -14.93 0.16 -1.90
C THR A 74 -14.33 0.72 -3.19
N GLN A 75 -13.19 1.41 -3.10
CA GLN A 75 -12.50 2.04 -4.23
C GLN A 75 -11.37 1.16 -4.78
N VAL A 76 -10.69 0.42 -3.91
CA VAL A 76 -9.56 -0.43 -4.26
C VAL A 76 -10.11 -1.79 -4.70
N ASN A 77 -10.13 -2.01 -6.02
CA ASN A 77 -10.49 -3.29 -6.60
C ASN A 77 -9.32 -4.29 -6.43
N SER A 78 -9.19 -4.88 -5.25
CA SER A 78 -8.18 -5.87 -4.95
C SER A 78 -8.54 -6.80 -3.79
N ASP A 79 -8.55 -8.09 -4.07
CA ASP A 79 -8.86 -9.16 -3.10
C ASP A 79 -7.86 -9.20 -1.92
N ALA A 80 -6.64 -8.72 -2.16
CA ALA A 80 -5.61 -8.66 -1.13
C ALA A 80 -5.76 -7.44 -0.20
N TYR A 81 -6.60 -6.45 -0.52
CA TYR A 81 -6.67 -5.19 0.24
C TYR A 81 -7.14 -5.42 1.68
N ALA A 82 -8.15 -6.26 1.87
CA ALA A 82 -8.72 -6.55 3.18
C ALA A 82 -7.72 -7.24 4.14
N THR A 83 -6.89 -8.13 3.61
CA THR A 83 -5.97 -8.98 4.40
C THR A 83 -4.53 -8.47 4.35
N GLY A 84 -4.20 -7.66 3.36
CA GLY A 84 -2.84 -7.28 2.96
C GLY A 84 -1.98 -8.47 2.50
N THR A 85 -2.59 -9.56 2.06
CA THR A 85 -1.89 -10.74 1.53
C THR A 85 -2.58 -11.26 0.28
N GLY A 86 -1.82 -11.80 -0.67
CA GLY A 86 -2.36 -12.44 -1.87
C GLY A 86 -1.45 -13.56 -2.36
N MET A 87 -1.94 -14.33 -3.34
CA MET A 87 -1.15 -15.37 -3.98
C MET A 87 -0.33 -14.75 -5.11
N ILE A 88 0.99 -14.76 -4.97
CA ILE A 88 1.94 -14.33 -6.00
C ILE A 88 2.79 -15.56 -6.33
N ASN A 89 2.77 -16.00 -7.59
CA ASN A 89 3.46 -17.20 -8.07
C ASN A 89 3.17 -18.45 -7.19
N GLY A 90 1.91 -18.64 -6.79
CA GLY A 90 1.48 -19.78 -5.98
C GLY A 90 1.83 -19.70 -4.48
N LYS A 91 2.48 -18.61 -4.02
CA LYS A 91 2.85 -18.42 -2.62
C LYS A 91 2.06 -17.28 -1.98
N LYS A 92 1.56 -17.52 -0.76
CA LYS A 92 0.96 -16.46 0.06
C LYS A 92 2.03 -15.42 0.41
N THR A 93 1.85 -14.22 -0.11
CA THR A 93 2.83 -13.13 -0.06
C THR A 93 2.20 -11.89 0.57
N ARG A 94 2.98 -11.15 1.35
CA ARG A 94 2.57 -9.84 1.88
C ARG A 94 2.50 -8.84 0.73
N ILE A 95 1.42 -8.07 0.67
CA ILE A 95 1.21 -7.05 -0.36
C ILE A 95 0.95 -5.72 0.35
N TYR A 96 1.78 -4.74 0.05
CA TYR A 96 1.69 -3.39 0.61
C TYR A 96 0.87 -2.51 -0.32
N HIS A 97 -0.23 -1.94 0.19
CA HIS A 97 -1.10 -1.09 -0.63
C HIS A 97 -0.72 0.38 -0.48
N LEU A 98 -0.52 1.03 -1.63
CA LEU A 98 -0.09 2.40 -1.74
C LEU A 98 -1.05 3.20 -2.62
N SER A 99 -1.17 4.49 -2.33
CA SER A 99 -1.73 5.48 -3.26
C SER A 99 -0.64 6.49 -3.58
N VAL A 100 -0.49 6.83 -4.85
CA VAL A 100 0.27 8.00 -5.31
C VAL A 100 -0.62 9.24 -5.26
#